data_AF-A0A6N6L423-F1
#
_entry.id   AF-A0A6N6L423-F1
#
_cell.length_a   1.000
_cell.length_b   1.000
_cell.length_c   1.000
_cell.angle_alpha   90.00
_cell.angle_beta   90.00
_cell.angle_gamma   90.00
#
_symmetry.space_group_name_H-M   'P 1'
#
loop_
_entity.id
_entity.type
_entity.pdbx_description
1 polymer ?
#
loop_
_entity_poly.entity_id
_entity_poly.type
_entity_poly.pdbx_seq_one_letter_code
_entity_poly.pdbx_strand_id
1 'polypeptide(L)'
;MKATPDPLPIIESLWSEKHPGQSEINLRGLLPAAKARGDQTYLAELLTVISRSLTMQGKTKIARKSLSTVERLLTTDMPRVRVMYLIERGRVFANSNEPSKASILWRSAWKVARDLGEQELANQAAQLHATLKKERPDIRDTHNPRDTGGLKSSAVAG
;
A
#
# COMPACT_ATOMS: atom_id res chain seq x y z
N MET A 1 13.80 31.76 -29.47
CA MET A 1 13.98 30.39 -28.91
C MET A 1 13.14 30.33 -27.64
N LYS A 2 12.14 29.44 -27.56
CA LYS A 2 11.41 29.23 -26.29
C LYS A 2 12.30 28.37 -25.40
N ALA A 3 12.64 28.85 -24.20
CA ALA A 3 13.36 28.06 -23.22
C ALA A 3 12.60 26.74 -22.99
N THR A 4 13.30 25.62 -23.06
CA THR A 4 12.76 24.35 -22.58
C THR A 4 12.41 24.53 -21.10
N PRO A 5 11.16 24.30 -20.68
CA PRO A 5 10.79 24.50 -19.29
C PRO A 5 11.62 23.58 -18.38
N ASP A 6 12.08 24.11 -17.25
CA ASP A 6 12.92 23.41 -16.27
C ASP A 6 12.32 22.06 -15.86
N PRO A 7 13.10 20.97 -15.83
CA PRO A 7 12.58 19.64 -15.52
C PRO A 7 11.84 19.64 -14.18
N LEU A 8 10.73 18.88 -14.11
CA LEU A 8 10.04 18.72 -12.84
C LEU A 8 10.98 18.04 -11.82
N PRO A 9 10.87 18.36 -10.53
CA PRO A 9 11.68 17.71 -9.50
C PRO A 9 11.48 16.20 -9.46
N ILE A 10 12.48 15.47 -8.99
CA ILE A 10 12.35 14.04 -8.70
C ILE A 10 11.43 13.88 -7.48
N ILE A 11 10.38 13.08 -7.62
CA ILE A 11 9.32 12.96 -6.59
C ILE A 11 9.89 12.40 -5.28
N GLU A 12 10.76 11.38 -5.38
CA GLU A 12 11.37 10.70 -4.25
C GLU A 12 12.19 11.64 -3.37
N SER A 13 12.84 12.66 -3.96
CA SER A 13 13.66 13.61 -3.19
C SER A 13 12.83 14.58 -2.33
N LEU A 14 11.51 14.66 -2.55
CA LEU A 14 10.59 15.51 -1.80
C LEU A 14 9.84 14.75 -0.70
N TRP A 15 10.03 13.43 -0.63
CA TRP A 15 9.33 12.56 0.32
C TRP A 15 10.21 12.16 1.50
N SER A 16 9.66 12.23 2.71
CA SER A 16 10.30 11.82 3.95
C SER A 16 9.29 11.11 4.84
N GLU A 17 9.62 9.87 5.21
CA GLU A 17 8.81 9.07 6.12
C GLU A 17 8.64 9.75 7.50
N LYS A 18 9.65 10.49 7.95
CA LYS A 18 9.65 11.19 9.25
C LYS A 18 8.75 12.43 9.25
N HIS A 19 8.49 13.01 8.07
CA HIS A 19 7.76 14.27 7.92
C HIS A 19 6.66 14.20 6.86
N PRO A 20 5.69 13.27 6.99
CA PRO A 20 4.70 13.01 5.94
C PRO A 20 3.81 14.23 5.65
N GLY A 21 3.56 15.09 6.65
CA GLY A 21 2.83 16.36 6.46
C GLY A 21 3.59 17.36 5.58
N GLN A 22 4.89 17.54 5.82
CA GLN A 22 5.72 18.43 5.01
C GLN A 22 5.88 17.87 3.59
N SER A 23 6.08 16.56 3.46
CA SER A 23 6.11 15.92 2.14
C SER A 23 4.81 16.11 1.37
N GLU A 24 3.64 15.98 2.02
CA GLU A 24 2.36 16.28 1.36
C GLU A 24 2.32 17.70 0.80
N ILE A 25 2.73 18.70 1.58
CA ILE A 25 2.74 20.12 1.18
C ILE A 25 3.64 20.31 -0.05
N ASN A 26 4.87 19.82 0.02
CA ASN A 26 5.86 19.95 -1.07
C ASN A 26 5.37 19.28 -2.35
N LEU A 27 4.86 18.06 -2.24
CA LEU A 27 4.35 17.29 -3.39
C LEU A 27 3.11 17.95 -4.01
N ARG A 28 2.17 18.47 -3.20
CA ARG A 28 1.01 19.19 -3.71
C ARG A 28 1.38 20.45 -4.47
N GLY A 29 2.46 21.14 -4.06
CA GLY A 29 3.00 22.29 -4.76
C GLY A 29 3.37 22.01 -6.22
N LEU A 30 3.64 20.75 -6.57
CA LEU A 30 3.98 20.33 -7.93
C LEU A 30 2.77 20.05 -8.82
N LEU A 31 1.56 19.91 -8.26
CA LEU A 31 0.36 19.54 -9.03
C LEU A 31 0.04 20.51 -10.18
N PRO A 32 0.14 21.85 -10.02
CA PRO A 32 -0.13 22.77 -11.14
C PRO A 32 0.86 22.56 -12.29
N ALA A 33 2.16 22.45 -12.00
CA ALA A 33 3.19 22.28 -13.01
C ALA A 33 3.10 20.91 -13.70
N ALA A 34 2.84 19.84 -12.95
CA ALA A 34 2.61 18.49 -13.49
C ALA A 34 1.42 18.47 -14.47
N LYS A 35 0.30 19.12 -14.10
CA LYS A 35 -0.88 19.22 -14.96
C LYS A 35 -0.62 20.05 -16.21
N ALA A 36 0.05 21.19 -16.07
CA ALA A 36 0.33 22.09 -17.19
C ALA A 36 1.24 21.43 -18.24
N ARG A 37 2.15 20.55 -17.82
CA ARG A 37 3.02 19.77 -18.72
C ARG A 37 2.30 18.66 -19.47
N GLY A 38 1.18 18.17 -18.96
CA GLY A 38 0.44 17.06 -19.58
C GLY A 38 1.11 15.68 -19.42
N ASP A 39 2.17 15.57 -18.61
CA ASP A 39 2.82 14.29 -18.31
C ASP A 39 1.96 13.48 -17.33
N GLN A 40 1.16 12.58 -17.88
CA GLN A 40 0.24 11.75 -17.10
C GLN A 40 0.96 10.74 -16.21
N THR A 41 2.11 10.21 -16.65
CA THR A 41 2.91 9.27 -15.86
C THR A 41 3.42 9.96 -14.61
N TYR A 42 4.06 11.13 -14.77
CA TYR A 42 4.55 11.92 -13.65
C TYR A 42 3.41 12.33 -12.70
N LEU A 43 2.28 12.79 -13.24
CA LEU A 43 1.12 13.16 -12.44
C LEU A 43 0.59 11.97 -11.61
N ALA A 44 0.53 10.79 -12.22
CA ALA A 44 0.04 9.59 -11.56
C ALA A 44 1.01 9.13 -10.46
N GLU A 45 2.33 9.14 -10.70
CA GLU A 45 3.35 8.88 -9.67
C GLU A 45 3.23 9.87 -8.51
N LEU A 46 3.14 11.17 -8.81
CA LEU A 46 2.99 12.22 -7.81
C LEU A 46 1.78 11.98 -6.91
N LEU A 47 0.64 11.63 -7.50
CA LEU A 47 -0.58 11.33 -6.76
C LEU A 47 -0.47 10.08 -5.88
N THR A 48 0.29 9.05 -6.29
CA THR A 48 0.55 7.88 -5.42
C THR A 48 1.39 8.25 -4.19
N VAL A 49 2.42 9.07 -4.34
CA VAL A 49 3.26 9.51 -3.21
C VAL A 49 2.51 10.49 -2.29
N ILE A 50 1.65 11.35 -2.85
CA ILE A 50 0.71 12.17 -2.04
C ILE A 50 -0.22 11.25 -1.23
N SER A 51 -0.75 10.19 -1.83
CA SER A 51 -1.59 9.21 -1.13
C SER A 51 -0.84 8.50 0.01
N ARG A 52 0.44 8.14 -0.21
CA ARG A 52 1.30 7.57 0.83
C ARG A 52 1.42 8.51 2.03
N SER A 53 1.81 9.76 1.76
CA SER A 53 1.96 10.82 2.77
C SER A 53 0.67 11.07 3.55
N LEU A 54 -0.48 11.07 2.87
CA LEU A 54 -1.79 11.22 3.49
C LEU A 54 -2.15 10.04 4.40
N THR A 55 -1.88 8.80 3.96
CA THR A 55 -2.19 7.60 4.73
C THR A 55 -1.38 7.55 6.02
N MET A 56 -0.11 7.95 5.98
CA MET A 56 0.76 8.06 7.17
C MET A 56 0.30 9.12 8.17
N GLN A 57 -0.50 10.09 7.73
CA GLN A 57 -1.15 11.08 8.60
C GLN A 57 -2.54 10.62 9.08
N GLY A 58 -2.95 9.38 8.80
CA GLY A 58 -4.31 8.89 9.08
C GLY A 58 -5.41 9.46 8.17
N LYS A 59 -5.05 10.26 7.15
CA LYS A 59 -6.01 10.94 6.23
C LYS A 59 -6.46 10.00 5.09
N THR A 60 -6.90 8.79 5.42
CA THR A 60 -7.22 7.70 4.47
C THR A 60 -8.32 8.06 3.46
N LYS A 61 -9.32 8.86 3.87
CA LYS A 61 -10.41 9.32 2.97
C LYS A 61 -9.86 10.17 1.81
N ILE A 62 -8.88 11.04 2.08
CA ILE A 62 -8.27 11.90 1.07
C ILE A 62 -7.27 11.10 0.21
N ALA A 63 -6.51 10.20 0.84
CA ALA A 63 -5.62 9.27 0.14
C ALA A 63 -6.41 8.45 -0.90
N ARG A 64 -7.55 7.87 -0.49
CA ARG A 64 -8.45 7.12 -1.36
C ARG A 64 -8.90 7.92 -2.59
N LYS A 65 -9.29 9.19 -2.40
CA LYS A 65 -9.69 10.08 -3.51
C LYS A 65 -8.55 10.34 -4.49
N SER A 66 -7.32 10.50 -3.97
CA SER A 66 -6.12 10.69 -4.80
C SER A 66 -5.87 9.44 -5.66
N LEU A 67 -5.94 8.25 -5.07
CA LEU A 67 -5.77 6.98 -5.78
C LEU A 67 -6.89 6.69 -6.78
N SER A 68 -8.14 7.11 -6.53
CA SER A 68 -9.20 7.00 -7.54
C SER A 68 -8.90 7.86 -8.77
N THR A 69 -8.15 8.96 -8.62
CA THR A 69 -7.67 9.73 -9.78
C THR A 69 -6.54 8.99 -10.49
N VAL A 70 -5.59 8.41 -9.77
CA VAL A 70 -4.53 7.56 -10.36
C VAL A 70 -5.15 6.43 -11.18
N GLU A 71 -6.14 5.73 -10.63
CA GLU A 71 -6.83 4.62 -11.30
C GLU A 71 -7.42 5.01 -12.66
N ARG A 72 -7.94 6.24 -12.80
CA ARG A 72 -8.45 6.76 -14.07
C ARG A 72 -7.35 7.19 -15.05
N LEU A 73 -6.15 7.49 -14.56
CA LEU A 73 -5.01 7.90 -15.37
C LEU A 73 -4.18 6.71 -15.86
N LEU A 74 -4.24 5.56 -15.16
CA LEU A 74 -3.42 4.40 -15.48
C LEU A 74 -3.71 3.87 -16.89
N THR A 75 -2.67 3.80 -17.72
CA THR A 75 -2.67 3.10 -19.01
C THR A 75 -1.79 1.85 -18.93
N THR A 76 -1.73 1.06 -20.00
CA THR A 76 -0.81 -0.10 -20.11
C THR A 76 0.65 0.30 -20.08
N ASP A 77 0.96 1.53 -20.50
CA ASP A 77 2.32 2.05 -20.65
C ASP A 77 2.88 2.65 -19.35
N MET A 78 2.14 2.50 -18.24
CA MET A 78 2.53 2.94 -16.90
C MET A 78 2.70 1.75 -15.93
N PRO A 79 3.47 0.71 -16.29
CA PRO A 79 3.54 -0.53 -15.49
C PRO A 79 4.10 -0.27 -14.09
N ARG A 80 5.09 0.62 -13.96
CA ARG A 80 5.66 1.02 -12.67
C ARG A 80 4.65 1.74 -11.78
N VAL A 81 3.91 2.70 -12.33
CA VAL A 81 2.85 3.43 -11.60
C VAL A 81 1.74 2.49 -11.14
N ARG A 82 1.41 1.47 -11.95
CA ARG A 82 0.44 0.43 -11.56
C ARG A 82 0.90 -0.31 -10.30
N VAL A 83 2.18 -0.65 -10.17
CA VAL A 83 2.73 -1.26 -8.96
C VAL A 83 2.60 -0.31 -7.76
N MET A 84 2.99 0.96 -7.91
CA MET A 84 2.85 1.97 -6.85
C MET A 84 1.39 2.15 -6.41
N TYR A 85 0.46 2.21 -7.37
CA TYR A 85 -0.98 2.27 -7.10
C TYR A 85 -1.45 1.08 -6.27
N LEU A 86 -1.07 -0.16 -6.64
CA LEU A 86 -1.46 -1.36 -5.90
C LEU A 86 -0.92 -1.33 -4.47
N ILE A 87 0.33 -0.91 -4.28
CA ILE A 87 0.96 -0.78 -2.96
C ILE A 87 0.19 0.22 -2.08
N GLU A 88 -0.05 1.43 -2.57
CA GLU A 88 -0.68 2.48 -1.78
C GLU A 88 -2.18 2.27 -1.59
N ARG A 89 -2.86 1.65 -2.57
CA ARG A 89 -4.26 1.22 -2.40
C ARG A 89 -4.38 0.15 -1.33
N GLY A 90 -3.44 -0.80 -1.29
CA GLY A 90 -3.33 -1.77 -0.20
C GLY A 90 -3.13 -1.09 1.15
N ARG A 91 -2.27 -0.08 1.23
CA ARG A 91 -2.04 0.70 2.46
C ARG A 91 -3.32 1.39 2.95
N VAL A 92 -4.10 1.98 2.04
CA VAL A 92 -5.40 2.61 2.37
C VAL A 92 -6.37 1.57 2.94
N PHE A 93 -6.45 0.36 2.36
CA PHE A 93 -7.31 -0.70 2.89
C PHE A 93 -6.85 -1.21 4.25
N ALA A 94 -5.54 -1.43 4.44
CA ALA A 94 -5.00 -1.83 5.74
C ALA A 94 -5.35 -0.80 6.84
N ASN A 95 -5.16 0.49 6.55
CA ASN A 95 -5.51 1.59 7.47
C ASN A 95 -7.03 1.88 7.54
N SER A 96 -7.87 1.12 6.83
CA SER A 96 -9.32 1.21 6.88
C SER A 96 -9.96 -0.06 7.48
N ASN A 97 -9.19 -0.88 8.20
CA ASN A 97 -9.64 -2.15 8.78
C ASN A 97 -10.08 -3.21 7.74
N GLU A 98 -9.49 -3.18 6.54
CA GLU A 98 -9.77 -4.14 5.46
C GLU A 98 -8.50 -4.92 5.03
N PRO A 99 -7.79 -5.62 5.95
CA PRO A 99 -6.49 -6.22 5.69
C PRO A 99 -6.52 -7.33 4.62
N SER A 100 -7.65 -8.04 4.45
CA SER A 100 -7.80 -9.04 3.39
C SER A 100 -7.71 -8.43 1.99
N LYS A 101 -8.26 -7.21 1.80
CA LYS A 101 -8.15 -6.48 0.53
C LYS A 101 -6.73 -5.97 0.31
N ALA A 102 -6.07 -5.49 1.36
CA ALA A 102 -4.66 -5.11 1.31
C ALA A 102 -3.76 -6.28 0.89
N SER A 103 -3.98 -7.47 1.48
CA SER A 103 -3.25 -8.69 1.17
C SER A 103 -3.35 -9.11 -0.30
N ILE A 104 -4.53 -8.99 -0.92
CA ILE A 104 -4.71 -9.27 -2.36
C ILE A 104 -3.87 -8.30 -3.19
N LEU A 105 -3.96 -6.99 -2.90
CA LEU A 105 -3.27 -5.96 -3.67
C LEU A 105 -1.75 -6.05 -3.55
N TRP A 106 -1.21 -6.28 -2.35
CA TRP A 106 0.24 -6.39 -2.15
C TRP A 106 0.83 -7.64 -2.79
N ARG A 107 0.12 -8.77 -2.82
CA ARG A 107 0.55 -9.94 -3.59
C ARG A 107 0.59 -9.66 -5.09
N SER A 108 -0.44 -8.98 -5.61
CA SER A 108 -0.45 -8.56 -7.01
C SER A 108 0.69 -7.58 -7.32
N ALA A 109 0.91 -6.59 -6.45
CA ALA A 109 2.00 -5.62 -6.58
C ALA A 109 3.36 -6.32 -6.61
N TRP A 110 3.61 -7.23 -5.67
CA TRP A 110 4.84 -8.01 -5.61
C TRP A 110 5.08 -8.80 -6.90
N LYS A 111 4.08 -9.53 -7.40
CA LYS A 111 4.20 -10.30 -8.63
C LYS A 111 4.55 -9.39 -9.82
N VAL A 112 3.76 -8.33 -10.02
CA VAL A 112 3.96 -7.40 -11.14
C VAL A 112 5.32 -6.70 -11.04
N ALA A 113 5.73 -6.27 -9.84
CA ALA A 113 7.04 -5.64 -9.63
C ALA A 113 8.19 -6.59 -9.98
N ARG A 114 8.09 -7.88 -9.59
CA ARG A 114 9.09 -8.89 -9.94
C ARG A 114 9.17 -9.12 -11.45
N ASP A 115 8.02 -9.23 -12.10
CA ASP A 115 7.95 -9.43 -13.57
C ASP A 115 8.56 -8.22 -14.32
N LEU A 116 8.49 -7.03 -13.74
CA LEU A 116 9.09 -5.79 -14.29
C LEU A 116 10.56 -5.55 -13.90
N GLY A 117 11.13 -6.35 -13.00
CA GLY A 117 12.47 -6.11 -12.44
C GLY A 117 12.56 -4.98 -11.40
N GLU A 118 11.43 -4.45 -10.93
CA GLU A 118 11.34 -3.38 -9.91
C GLU A 118 11.56 -3.94 -8.50
N GLN A 119 12.79 -4.34 -8.16
CA GLN A 119 13.11 -5.05 -6.92
C GLN A 119 12.73 -4.27 -5.66
N GLU A 120 12.95 -2.95 -5.63
CA GLU A 120 12.59 -2.13 -4.47
C GLU A 120 11.08 -2.08 -4.21
N LEU A 121 10.27 -1.99 -5.27
CA LEU A 121 8.81 -2.04 -5.14
C LEU A 121 8.32 -3.45 -4.77
N ALA A 122 8.97 -4.50 -5.29
CA ALA A 122 8.68 -5.87 -4.90
C ALA A 122 8.96 -6.08 -3.40
N ASN A 123 10.14 -5.67 -2.93
CA ASN A 123 10.53 -5.74 -1.52
C ASN A 123 9.57 -4.96 -0.63
N GLN A 124 9.19 -3.74 -1.04
CA GLN A 124 8.20 -2.94 -0.32
C GLN A 124 6.85 -3.67 -0.19
N ALA A 125 6.33 -4.25 -1.28
CA ALA A 125 5.08 -4.98 -1.26
C ALA A 125 5.13 -6.22 -0.34
N ALA A 126 6.25 -6.96 -0.37
CA ALA A 126 6.47 -8.12 0.50
C ALA A 126 6.56 -7.72 1.98
N GLN A 127 7.28 -6.65 2.30
CA GLN A 127 7.42 -6.13 3.66
C GLN A 127 6.06 -5.71 4.23
N LEU A 128 5.26 -4.96 3.47
CA LEU A 128 3.91 -4.58 3.88
C LEU A 128 2.99 -5.80 4.05
N HIS A 129 3.08 -6.79 3.17
CA HIS A 129 2.32 -8.02 3.33
C HIS A 129 2.66 -8.76 4.62
N ALA A 130 3.94 -8.79 4.99
CA ALA A 130 4.41 -9.42 6.21
C ALA A 130 3.91 -8.73 7.49
N THR A 131 3.63 -7.41 7.48
CA THR A 131 3.12 -6.72 8.67
C THR A 131 1.73 -7.19 9.07
N LEU A 132 0.90 -7.65 8.11
CA LEU A 132 -0.44 -8.18 8.41
C LEU A 132 -0.40 -9.41 9.33
N LYS A 133 0.68 -10.20 9.30
CA LYS A 133 0.85 -11.38 10.16
C LYS A 133 1.22 -11.01 11.58
N LYS A 134 1.95 -9.91 11.79
CA LYS A 134 2.37 -9.46 13.13
C LYS A 134 1.21 -8.91 13.97
N GLU A 135 0.18 -8.37 13.33
CA GLU A 135 -0.99 -7.80 14.01
C GLU A 135 -2.07 -8.83 14.37
N ARG A 136 -1.91 -10.08 13.92
CA ARG A 136 -2.71 -11.21 14.37
C ARG A 136 -1.82 -12.10 15.25
N PRO A 137 -1.78 -11.90 16.57
CA PRO A 137 -1.15 -12.89 17.43
C PRO A 137 -1.82 -14.22 17.13
N ASP A 138 -0.98 -15.22 16.87
CA ASP A 138 -1.33 -16.60 16.58
C ASP A 138 -2.47 -17.04 17.51
N ILE A 139 -3.72 -17.04 17.00
CA ILE A 139 -4.77 -17.81 17.62
C ILE A 139 -4.36 -19.23 17.31
N ARG A 140 -3.52 -19.79 18.18
CA ARG A 140 -3.26 -21.22 18.21
C ARG A 140 -4.63 -21.87 18.10
N ASP A 141 -4.85 -22.62 17.03
CA ASP A 141 -6.02 -23.48 16.88
C ASP A 141 -6.06 -24.40 18.10
N THR A 142 -6.79 -24.00 19.15
CA THR A 142 -7.12 -24.88 20.27
C THR A 142 -8.25 -25.79 19.81
N HIS A 143 -7.93 -26.68 18.89
CA HIS A 143 -8.69 -27.90 18.62
C HIS A 143 -7.69 -29.06 18.60
N ASN A 144 -7.34 -29.51 19.81
CA ASN A 144 -6.76 -30.83 20.01
C ASN A 144 -7.92 -31.77 20.39
N PRO A 145 -8.46 -32.61 19.48
CA PRO A 145 -9.44 -33.62 19.84
C PRO A 145 -8.69 -34.86 20.36
N ARG A 146 -8.10 -34.75 21.54
CA ARG A 146 -7.59 -35.89 22.31
C ARG A 146 -7.88 -35.69 23.79
N ASP A 147 -9.16 -35.72 24.13
CA ASP A 147 -9.57 -36.10 25.47
C ASP A 147 -10.92 -36.82 25.40
N THR A 148 -10.88 -38.06 24.91
CA THR A 148 -11.93 -39.05 25.14
C THR A 148 -11.28 -40.21 25.87
N GLY A 149 -11.30 -40.18 27.20
CA GLY A 149 -10.69 -41.23 27.99
C GLY A 149 -10.97 -41.11 29.47
N GLY A 150 -12.08 -41.68 29.93
CA GLY A 150 -12.19 -42.16 31.31
C GLY A 150 -13.41 -41.70 32.10
N LEU A 151 -14.60 -42.15 31.67
CA LEU A 151 -15.68 -42.42 32.62
C LEU A 151 -15.19 -43.50 33.59
N LYS A 152 -14.88 -43.15 34.84
CA LYS A 152 -14.83 -44.13 35.93
C LYS A 152 -16.19 -44.15 36.61
N SER A 153 -16.96 -45.20 36.29
CA SER A 153 -18.03 -45.71 37.12
C SER A 153 -17.50 -46.01 38.52
N SER A 154 -18.12 -45.44 39.55
CA SER A 154 -18.05 -45.98 40.90
C SER A 154 -19.28 -46.84 41.11
N ALA A 155 -19.06 -48.16 41.15
CA ALA A 155 -20.06 -49.13 41.52
C ALA A 155 -20.07 -49.32 43.05
N VAL A 156 -21.29 -49.40 43.56
CA VAL A 156 -21.70 -49.83 44.89
C VAL A 156 -21.17 -51.24 45.20
N ALA A 157 -20.64 -51.47 46.40
CA ALA A 157 -20.75 -52.73 47.16
C ALA A 157 -20.15 -52.57 48.57
N GLY A 158 -20.88 -53.01 49.60
CA GLY A 158 -20.38 -53.29 50.95
C GLY A 158 -21.10 -52.56 52.06
#